data_AF-A0A929XJU3-F1
#
_entry.id   AF-A0A929XJU3-F1
#
_cell.length_a   1.000
_cell.length_b   1.000
_cell.length_c   1.000
_cell.angle_alpha   90.00
_cell.angle_beta   90.00
_cell.angle_gamma   90.00
#
_symmetry.space_group_name_H-M   'P 1'
#
loop_
_entity.id
_entity.type
_entity.pdbx_description
1 polymer ?
#
loop_
_entity_poly.entity_id
_entity_poly.type
_entity_poly.pdbx_seq_one_letter_code
_entity_poly.pdbx_strand_id
1 'polypeptide(L)'
;MNKKKVILISGSIFVILSVFLLLIPIAHQLSTNKKIDAIEQQFQDFSKEETREGKLKRLKSLTDEYQTYQKDKGTNGKLAETYSNTLSEMKHYFTDNNQIVLKDNTINELQKENNLETLQTKKSNLETLLSTITQEKEILSNDSTIEETITKIHETIEKMNSRIQTITEEQEKRAKVHYENEYFTIDFPEKWIDKWNVRKNENTEGNVTYFVSYAGDNPSFPMGAGIIDIHVFPNATSYSAKKYPDLKLFGITSKNEKVYLGTGTSGTVIGEKGGKLTLK
;
A
#
# COMPACT_ATOMS: atom_id res chain seq x y z
N MET A 1 -2.54 9.42 -20.39
CA MET A 1 -3.31 8.27 -20.90
C MET A 1 -3.10 7.10 -19.93
N ASN A 2 -3.91 7.02 -18.87
CA ASN A 2 -3.72 6.06 -17.78
C ASN A 2 -4.21 4.68 -18.20
N LYS A 3 -3.28 3.75 -18.40
CA LYS A 3 -3.57 2.33 -18.63
C LYS A 3 -4.05 1.74 -17.30
N LYS A 4 -5.37 1.51 -17.18
CA LYS A 4 -5.93 0.70 -16.10
C LYS A 4 -5.35 -0.72 -16.21
N LYS A 5 -4.52 -1.14 -15.25
CA LYS A 5 -4.08 -2.52 -15.13
C LYS A 5 -5.29 -3.34 -14.66
N VAL A 6 -5.81 -4.19 -15.54
CA VAL A 6 -6.83 -5.18 -15.22
C VAL A 6 -6.14 -6.25 -14.38
N ILE A 7 -6.47 -6.32 -13.09
CA ILE A 7 -6.04 -7.42 -12.23
C ILE A 7 -6.94 -8.61 -12.57
N LEU A 8 -6.42 -9.54 -13.37
CA LEU A 8 -7.02 -10.85 -13.60
C LEU A 8 -6.97 -11.64 -12.28
N ILE A 9 -8.10 -11.86 -11.64
CA ILE A 9 -8.25 -12.88 -10.60
C ILE A 9 -8.74 -14.14 -11.31
N SER A 10 -7.82 -14.91 -11.88
CA SER A 10 -8.10 -16.25 -12.39
C SER A 10 -8.10 -17.23 -11.21
N GLY A 11 -9.28 -17.58 -10.72
CA GLY A 11 -9.47 -18.63 -9.72
C GLY A 11 -10.61 -19.54 -10.13
N SER A 12 -10.32 -20.52 -10.97
CA SER A 12 -11.26 -21.57 -11.37
C SER A 12 -11.64 -22.40 -10.15
N ILE A 13 -12.85 -22.22 -9.64
CA ILE A 13 -13.44 -23.11 -8.64
C ILE A 13 -14.40 -24.05 -9.38
N PHE A 14 -13.92 -25.27 -9.61
CA PHE A 14 -14.74 -26.40 -10.02
C PHE A 14 -15.57 -26.85 -8.80
N VAL A 15 -16.89 -26.68 -8.84
CA VAL A 15 -17.81 -27.39 -7.94
C VAL A 15 -18.54 -28.44 -8.75
N ILE A 16 -18.32 -29.69 -8.37
CA ILE A 16 -18.93 -30.88 -8.98
C ILE A 16 -20.36 -30.99 -8.46
N LEU A 17 -21.32 -30.81 -9.36
CA LEU A 17 -22.73 -31.13 -9.14
C LEU A 17 -22.88 -32.66 -9.01
N SER A 18 -23.48 -33.13 -7.91
CA SER A 18 -23.97 -34.51 -7.84
C SER A 18 -25.37 -34.62 -7.26
N VAL A 19 -26.29 -34.90 -8.18
CA VAL A 19 -27.41 -35.86 -8.13
C VAL A 19 -28.49 -35.64 -7.08
N PHE A 20 -29.69 -35.24 -7.52
CA PHE A 20 -30.94 -35.71 -6.90
C PHE A 20 -32.10 -35.83 -7.91
N LEU A 21 -32.38 -37.06 -8.35
CA LEU A 21 -33.47 -37.41 -9.27
C LEU A 21 -34.24 -38.59 -8.67
N LEU A 22 -35.46 -38.36 -8.17
CA LEU A 22 -36.49 -39.40 -7.97
C LEU A 22 -37.92 -38.82 -8.10
N LEU A 23 -38.83 -39.70 -8.53
CA LEU A 23 -40.01 -39.53 -9.41
C LEU A 23 -41.35 -39.18 -8.71
N ILE A 24 -42.20 -38.35 -9.36
CA ILE A 24 -43.67 -38.11 -9.10
C ILE A 24 -44.37 -37.68 -10.44
N PRO A 25 -45.61 -37.15 -10.57
CA PRO A 25 -46.51 -37.48 -11.69
C PRO A 25 -46.27 -36.67 -12.99
N ILE A 26 -46.42 -37.36 -14.13
CA ILE A 26 -45.74 -37.09 -15.41
C ILE A 26 -45.99 -35.71 -16.04
N ALA A 27 -47.23 -35.18 -16.07
CA ALA A 27 -47.52 -33.95 -16.82
C ALA A 27 -47.09 -32.66 -16.08
N HIS A 28 -47.39 -32.57 -14.78
CA HIS A 28 -46.96 -31.42 -13.96
C HIS A 28 -45.46 -31.48 -13.68
N GLN A 29 -44.90 -32.69 -13.48
CA GLN A 29 -43.45 -32.88 -13.41
C GLN A 29 -42.73 -32.48 -14.68
N LEU A 30 -43.27 -32.77 -15.88
CA LEU A 30 -42.59 -32.41 -17.13
C LEU A 30 -42.36 -30.90 -17.25
N SER A 31 -43.36 -30.09 -16.91
CA SER A 31 -43.23 -28.62 -16.92
C SER A 31 -42.30 -28.11 -15.83
N THR A 32 -42.35 -28.68 -14.62
CA THR A 32 -41.45 -28.33 -13.52
C THR A 32 -40.00 -28.71 -13.84
N ASN A 33 -39.76 -29.90 -14.39
CA ASN A 33 -38.43 -30.37 -14.79
C ASN A 33 -37.83 -29.45 -15.87
N LYS A 34 -38.60 -29.04 -16.88
CA LYS A 34 -38.12 -28.07 -17.89
C LYS A 34 -37.69 -26.73 -17.30
N LYS A 35 -38.39 -26.24 -16.26
CA LYS A 35 -37.98 -25.01 -15.55
C LYS A 35 -36.72 -25.23 -14.71
N ILE A 36 -36.63 -26.38 -14.04
CA ILE A 36 -35.42 -26.76 -13.29
C ILE A 36 -34.22 -26.83 -14.25
N ASP A 37 -34.34 -27.50 -15.39
CA ASP A 37 -33.30 -27.59 -16.41
C ASP A 37 -32.87 -26.20 -16.93
N ALA A 38 -33.82 -25.26 -17.05
CA ALA A 38 -33.52 -23.89 -17.45
C ALA A 38 -32.75 -23.11 -16.37
N ILE A 39 -33.10 -23.27 -15.09
CA ILE A 39 -32.38 -22.67 -13.96
C ILE A 39 -30.95 -23.22 -13.89
N GLU A 40 -30.79 -24.55 -14.05
CA GLU A 40 -29.50 -25.22 -14.12
C GLU A 40 -28.66 -24.66 -15.28
N GLN A 41 -29.24 -24.49 -16.47
CA GLN A 41 -28.53 -23.91 -17.60
C GLN A 41 -28.10 -22.45 -17.32
N GLN A 42 -28.95 -21.63 -16.69
CA GLN A 42 -28.56 -20.27 -16.29
C GLN A 42 -27.38 -20.28 -15.31
N PHE A 43 -27.32 -21.23 -14.38
CA PHE A 43 -26.19 -21.40 -13.48
C PHE A 43 -24.91 -21.83 -14.20
N GLN A 44 -25.01 -22.74 -15.17
CA GLN A 44 -23.87 -23.14 -16.00
C GLN A 44 -23.33 -21.96 -16.82
N ASP A 45 -24.21 -21.14 -17.37
CA ASP A 45 -23.82 -19.95 -18.10
C ASP A 45 -23.20 -18.89 -17.18
N PHE A 46 -23.71 -18.74 -15.95
CA PHE A 46 -23.09 -17.93 -14.92
C PHE A 46 -21.69 -18.40 -14.58
N SER A 47 -21.50 -19.71 -14.45
CA SER A 47 -20.20 -20.30 -14.11
C SER A 47 -19.16 -20.05 -15.20
N LYS A 48 -19.56 -20.13 -16.47
CA LYS A 48 -18.71 -19.88 -17.65
C LYS A 48 -18.45 -18.39 -17.93
N GLU A 49 -19.28 -17.50 -17.43
CA GLU A 49 -19.11 -16.06 -17.59
C GLU A 49 -17.77 -15.60 -16.98
N GLU A 50 -16.98 -14.85 -17.74
CA GLU A 50 -15.62 -14.46 -17.34
C GLU A 50 -15.62 -13.18 -16.49
N THR A 51 -16.60 -12.31 -16.72
CA THR A 51 -16.65 -10.99 -16.10
C THR A 51 -17.51 -10.98 -14.84
N ARG A 52 -17.06 -10.25 -13.81
CA ARG A 52 -17.87 -10.02 -12.60
C ARG A 52 -19.21 -9.35 -12.93
N GLU A 53 -19.20 -8.35 -13.81
CA GLU A 53 -20.40 -7.65 -14.27
C GLU A 53 -21.37 -8.60 -14.99
N GLY A 54 -20.88 -9.45 -15.90
CA GLY A 54 -21.70 -10.45 -16.56
C GLY A 54 -22.30 -11.44 -15.57
N LYS A 55 -21.51 -11.90 -14.59
CA LYS A 55 -21.98 -12.78 -13.51
C LYS A 55 -23.09 -12.11 -12.70
N LEU A 56 -22.92 -10.82 -12.36
CA LEU A 56 -23.90 -10.05 -11.60
C LEU A 56 -25.21 -9.88 -12.37
N LYS A 57 -25.12 -9.62 -13.68
CA LYS A 57 -26.30 -9.51 -14.57
C LYS A 57 -27.11 -10.81 -14.59
N ARG A 58 -26.44 -11.96 -14.63
CA ARG A 58 -27.10 -13.28 -14.60
C ARG A 58 -27.74 -13.55 -13.24
N LEU A 59 -27.06 -13.25 -12.14
CA LEU A 59 -27.62 -13.34 -10.79
C LEU A 59 -28.89 -12.48 -10.65
N LYS A 60 -28.83 -11.23 -11.13
CA LYS A 60 -29.99 -10.32 -11.11
C LYS A 60 -31.15 -10.92 -11.91
N SER A 61 -30.90 -11.42 -13.13
CA SER A 61 -31.93 -12.03 -13.97
C SER A 61 -32.63 -13.20 -13.27
N LEU A 62 -31.88 -14.12 -12.65
CA LEU A 62 -32.46 -15.24 -11.92
C LEU A 62 -33.22 -14.79 -10.66
N THR A 63 -32.74 -13.73 -10.00
CA THR A 63 -33.41 -13.13 -8.84
C THR A 63 -34.78 -12.57 -9.24
N ASP A 64 -34.84 -11.80 -10.34
CA ASP A 64 -36.09 -11.20 -10.86
C ASP A 64 -37.09 -12.30 -11.30
N GLU A 65 -36.60 -13.37 -11.94
CA GLU A 65 -37.41 -14.54 -12.31
C GLU A 65 -37.98 -15.23 -11.07
N TYR A 66 -37.17 -15.45 -10.03
CA TYR A 66 -37.62 -16.07 -8.78
C TYR A 66 -38.66 -15.21 -8.06
N GLN A 67 -38.45 -13.90 -7.97
CA GLN A 67 -39.42 -12.97 -7.39
C GLN A 67 -40.76 -12.99 -8.15
N THR A 68 -40.72 -13.12 -9.48
CA THR A 68 -41.93 -13.25 -10.30
C THR A 68 -42.64 -14.57 -10.02
N TYR A 69 -41.89 -15.69 -9.97
CA TYR A 69 -42.43 -17.00 -9.61
C TYR A 69 -43.10 -17.03 -8.23
N GLN A 70 -42.49 -16.39 -7.23
CA GLN A 70 -43.03 -16.27 -5.87
C GLN A 70 -44.37 -15.53 -5.84
N LYS A 71 -44.54 -14.48 -6.66
CA LYS A 71 -45.79 -13.71 -6.77
C LYS A 71 -46.90 -14.48 -7.47
N ASP A 72 -46.56 -15.26 -8.51
CA ASP A 72 -47.56 -15.83 -9.43
C ASP A 72 -48.14 -17.18 -8.98
N LYS A 73 -47.35 -18.12 -8.42
CA LYS A 73 -47.81 -19.52 -8.15
C LYS A 73 -47.05 -20.26 -7.01
N GLY A 74 -46.86 -19.62 -5.86
CA GLY A 74 -46.08 -20.19 -4.75
C GLY A 74 -46.72 -21.39 -4.03
N THR A 75 -46.58 -22.62 -4.57
CA THR A 75 -46.82 -23.87 -3.81
C THR A 75 -45.91 -25.05 -4.20
N ASN A 76 -45.12 -24.98 -5.27
CA ASN A 76 -44.19 -26.07 -5.61
C ASN A 76 -42.85 -25.90 -4.87
N GLY A 77 -42.70 -26.66 -3.77
CA GLY A 77 -41.53 -26.62 -2.91
C GLY A 77 -40.22 -26.92 -3.64
N LYS A 78 -40.20 -27.92 -4.54
CA LYS A 78 -38.98 -28.33 -5.25
C LYS A 78 -38.45 -27.23 -6.18
N LEU A 79 -39.33 -26.55 -6.91
CA LEU A 79 -38.92 -25.46 -7.80
C LEU A 79 -38.44 -24.24 -7.00
N ALA A 80 -39.11 -23.91 -5.89
CA ALA A 80 -38.68 -22.83 -5.01
C ALA A 80 -37.31 -23.11 -4.37
N GLU A 81 -37.09 -24.34 -3.93
CA GLU A 81 -35.80 -24.82 -3.40
C GLU A 81 -34.69 -24.75 -4.46
N THR A 82 -34.98 -25.15 -5.70
CA THR A 82 -34.02 -25.08 -6.82
C THR A 82 -33.55 -23.64 -7.06
N TYR A 83 -34.49 -22.68 -7.12
CA TYR A 83 -34.14 -21.25 -7.22
C TYR A 83 -33.30 -20.79 -6.03
N SER A 84 -33.74 -21.09 -4.81
CA SER A 84 -33.06 -20.65 -3.59
C SER A 84 -31.62 -21.16 -3.53
N ASN A 85 -31.41 -22.44 -3.80
CA ASN A 85 -30.08 -23.06 -3.78
C ASN A 85 -29.18 -22.46 -4.86
N THR A 86 -29.68 -22.36 -6.10
CA THR A 86 -28.93 -21.77 -7.22
C THR A 86 -28.53 -20.32 -6.93
N LEU A 87 -29.46 -19.50 -6.43
CA LEU A 87 -29.19 -18.12 -6.05
C LEU A 87 -28.17 -18.04 -4.92
N SER A 88 -28.22 -18.95 -3.94
CA SER A 88 -27.24 -19.03 -2.85
C SER A 88 -25.84 -19.31 -3.39
N GLU A 89 -25.69 -20.29 -4.29
CA GLU A 89 -24.40 -20.63 -4.91
C GLU A 89 -23.84 -19.47 -5.74
N MET A 90 -24.68 -18.82 -6.55
CA MET A 90 -24.27 -17.65 -7.33
C MET A 90 -23.82 -16.50 -6.44
N LYS A 91 -24.48 -16.28 -5.29
CA LYS A 91 -24.08 -15.24 -4.32
C LYS A 91 -22.77 -15.58 -3.62
N HIS A 92 -22.55 -16.84 -3.26
CA HIS A 92 -21.30 -17.28 -2.63
C HIS A 92 -20.07 -16.93 -3.46
N TYR A 93 -20.14 -17.03 -4.79
CA TYR A 93 -19.06 -16.57 -5.66
C TYR A 93 -18.61 -15.13 -5.36
N PHE A 94 -19.56 -14.20 -5.17
CA PHE A 94 -19.24 -12.80 -4.89
C PHE A 94 -18.67 -12.64 -3.49
N THR A 95 -19.30 -13.26 -2.49
CA THR A 95 -18.84 -13.18 -1.10
C THR A 95 -17.43 -13.75 -0.93
N ASP A 96 -17.14 -14.91 -1.50
CA ASP A 96 -15.82 -15.54 -1.45
C ASP A 96 -14.77 -14.69 -2.16
N ASN A 97 -15.09 -14.18 -3.36
CA ASN A 97 -14.19 -13.29 -4.07
C ASN A 97 -13.89 -12.02 -3.27
N ASN A 98 -14.89 -11.42 -2.63
CA ASN A 98 -14.70 -10.25 -1.77
C ASN A 98 -13.77 -10.57 -0.59
N GLN A 99 -13.96 -11.73 0.08
CA GLN A 99 -13.12 -12.17 1.20
C GLN A 99 -11.67 -12.45 0.77
N ILE A 100 -11.46 -13.04 -0.41
CA ILE A 100 -10.11 -13.25 -0.96
C ILE A 100 -9.40 -11.92 -1.17
N VAL A 101 -10.06 -10.96 -1.85
CA VAL A 101 -9.45 -9.64 -2.10
C VAL A 101 -9.18 -8.88 -0.80
N LEU A 102 -10.09 -8.94 0.18
CA LEU A 102 -9.87 -8.37 1.50
C LEU A 102 -8.63 -8.99 2.18
N LYS A 103 -8.54 -10.32 2.20
CA LYS A 103 -7.42 -11.04 2.82
C LYS A 103 -6.09 -10.72 2.14
N ASP A 104 -6.02 -10.78 0.81
CA ASP A 104 -4.78 -10.54 0.05
C ASP A 104 -4.25 -9.12 0.21
N ASN A 105 -5.14 -8.15 0.49
CA ASN A 105 -4.80 -6.76 0.70
C ASN A 105 -4.74 -6.36 2.18
N THR A 106 -4.98 -7.28 3.12
CA THR A 106 -4.75 -7.04 4.55
C THR A 106 -3.30 -7.34 4.92
N ILE A 107 -2.67 -6.48 5.71
CA ILE A 107 -1.29 -6.65 6.17
C ILE A 107 -1.32 -7.06 7.65
N ASN A 108 -0.87 -8.28 7.95
CA ASN A 108 -0.89 -8.84 9.31
C ASN A 108 -0.07 -8.02 10.30
N GLU A 109 1.17 -7.66 9.94
CA GLU A 109 2.07 -6.85 10.78
C GLU A 109 2.15 -5.42 10.25
N LEU A 110 1.01 -4.76 10.08
CA LEU A 110 0.91 -3.42 9.46
C LEU A 110 1.91 -2.39 10.02
N GLN A 111 2.15 -2.42 11.34
CA GLN A 111 3.06 -1.49 12.00
C GLN A 111 4.55 -1.71 11.65
N LYS A 112 4.92 -2.85 11.06
CA LYS A 112 6.27 -3.14 10.59
C LYS A 112 6.45 -2.86 9.09
N GLU A 113 5.36 -2.65 8.37
CA GLU A 113 5.43 -2.27 6.95
C GLU A 113 5.87 -0.80 6.84
N ASN A 114 6.89 -0.56 6.03
CA ASN A 114 7.49 0.76 5.79
C ASN A 114 7.48 1.14 4.30
N ASN A 115 7.12 0.21 3.41
CA ASN A 115 7.04 0.45 1.99
C ASN A 115 5.73 1.17 1.65
N LEU A 116 5.85 2.49 1.43
CA LEU A 116 4.71 3.35 1.07
C LEU A 116 3.99 2.90 -0.21
N GLU A 117 4.71 2.41 -1.23
CA GLU A 117 4.11 1.92 -2.48
C GLU A 117 3.24 0.68 -2.21
N THR A 118 3.71 -0.22 -1.36
CA THR A 118 2.95 -1.42 -0.95
C THR A 118 1.68 -1.04 -0.19
N LEU A 119 1.79 -0.13 0.78
CA LEU A 119 0.65 0.37 1.57
C LEU A 119 -0.39 1.04 0.66
N GLN A 120 0.05 1.95 -0.21
CA GLN A 120 -0.83 2.67 -1.13
C GLN A 120 -1.50 1.74 -2.14
N THR A 121 -0.77 0.77 -2.69
CA THR A 121 -1.32 -0.19 -3.65
C THR A 121 -2.40 -1.06 -3.01
N LYS A 122 -2.12 -1.65 -1.84
CA LYS A 122 -3.10 -2.49 -1.13
C LYS A 122 -4.32 -1.68 -0.68
N LYS A 123 -4.12 -0.46 -0.18
CA LYS A 123 -5.20 0.47 0.14
C LYS A 123 -6.09 0.76 -1.08
N SER A 124 -5.50 1.10 -2.23
CA SER A 124 -6.26 1.41 -3.45
C SER A 124 -7.08 0.22 -3.96
N ASN A 125 -6.55 -1.00 -3.85
CA ASN A 125 -7.29 -2.22 -4.15
C ASN A 125 -8.51 -2.39 -3.23
N LEU A 126 -8.36 -2.11 -1.93
CA LEU A 126 -9.46 -2.16 -0.96
C LEU A 126 -10.52 -1.07 -1.22
N GLU A 127 -10.12 0.16 -1.57
CA GLU A 127 -11.04 1.23 -1.97
C GLU A 127 -11.84 0.85 -3.23
N THR A 128 -11.18 0.21 -4.19
CA THR A 128 -11.84 -0.30 -5.40
C THR A 128 -12.86 -1.38 -5.03
N LEU A 129 -12.46 -2.36 -4.20
CA LEU A 129 -13.36 -3.41 -3.73
C LEU A 129 -14.57 -2.84 -2.99
N LEU A 130 -14.35 -1.89 -2.07
CA LEU A 130 -15.41 -1.22 -1.32
C LEU A 130 -16.41 -0.55 -2.26
N SER A 131 -15.93 0.17 -3.27
CA SER A 131 -16.79 0.82 -4.27
C SER A 131 -17.62 -0.21 -5.04
N THR A 132 -16.99 -1.30 -5.49
CA THR A 132 -17.67 -2.40 -6.18
C THR A 132 -18.76 -3.02 -5.32
N ILE A 133 -18.45 -3.47 -4.10
CA ILE A 133 -19.43 -4.10 -3.20
C ILE A 133 -20.58 -3.14 -2.90
N THR A 134 -20.29 -1.86 -2.69
CA THR A 134 -21.32 -0.85 -2.39
C THR A 134 -22.32 -0.68 -3.54
N GLN A 135 -21.86 -0.78 -4.80
CA GLN A 135 -22.74 -0.72 -5.98
C GLN A 135 -23.57 -2.00 -6.17
N GLU A 136 -23.01 -3.14 -5.78
CA GLU A 136 -23.62 -4.46 -6.01
C GLU A 136 -24.53 -4.93 -4.87
N LYS A 137 -24.40 -4.35 -3.67
CA LYS A 137 -25.06 -4.86 -2.45
C LYS A 137 -26.59 -4.98 -2.55
N GLU A 138 -27.25 -4.09 -3.29
CA GLU A 138 -28.70 -4.17 -3.50
C GLU A 138 -29.10 -5.45 -4.24
N ILE A 139 -28.27 -5.92 -5.18
CA ILE A 139 -28.51 -7.15 -5.95
C ILE A 139 -28.10 -8.38 -5.14
N LEU A 140 -26.96 -8.31 -4.46
CA LEU A 140 -26.47 -9.40 -3.61
C LEU A 140 -27.36 -9.64 -2.38
N SER A 141 -28.27 -8.70 -2.10
CA SER A 141 -29.11 -8.58 -0.90
C SER A 141 -28.30 -8.18 0.32
N ASN A 142 -28.91 -7.40 1.22
CA ASN A 142 -28.31 -6.97 2.49
C ASN A 142 -28.17 -8.15 3.47
N ASP A 143 -27.36 -9.14 3.13
CA ASP A 143 -26.91 -10.15 4.07
C ASP A 143 -25.88 -9.50 5.02
N SER A 144 -26.01 -9.83 6.30
CA SER A 144 -25.07 -9.53 7.37
C SER A 144 -23.60 -9.72 6.98
N THR A 145 -23.29 -10.73 6.17
CA THR A 145 -21.94 -11.04 5.69
C THR A 145 -21.34 -9.93 4.81
N ILE A 146 -22.15 -9.25 3.99
CA ILE A 146 -21.69 -8.17 3.09
C ILE A 146 -21.39 -6.91 3.90
N GLU A 147 -22.28 -6.54 4.81
CA GLU A 147 -22.07 -5.37 5.66
C GLU A 147 -20.85 -5.57 6.58
N GLU A 148 -20.67 -6.76 7.16
CA GLU A 148 -19.44 -7.09 7.89
C GLU A 148 -18.18 -6.97 7.02
N THR A 149 -18.25 -7.38 5.75
CA THR A 149 -17.14 -7.26 4.80
C THR A 149 -16.82 -5.79 4.52
N ILE A 150 -17.84 -4.96 4.28
CA ILE A 150 -17.70 -3.51 4.09
C ILE A 150 -17.04 -2.87 5.32
N THR A 151 -17.52 -3.19 6.52
CA THR A 151 -16.94 -2.68 7.77
C THR A 151 -15.47 -3.06 7.92
N LYS A 152 -15.12 -4.34 7.70
CA LYS A 152 -13.73 -4.81 7.77
C LYS A 152 -12.83 -4.11 6.74
N ILE A 153 -13.33 -3.84 5.53
CA ILE A 153 -12.60 -3.10 4.51
C ILE A 153 -12.34 -1.66 4.98
N HIS A 154 -13.37 -0.95 5.47
CA HIS A 154 -13.22 0.41 6.01
C HIS A 154 -12.19 0.47 7.14
N GLU A 155 -12.31 -0.41 8.14
CA GLU A 155 -11.35 -0.45 9.26
C GLU A 155 -9.91 -0.70 8.79
N THR A 156 -9.73 -1.54 7.77
CA THR A 156 -8.41 -1.85 7.21
C THR A 156 -7.83 -0.64 6.48
N ILE A 157 -8.64 0.05 5.67
CA ILE A 157 -8.24 1.29 4.99
C ILE A 157 -7.84 2.36 6.00
N GLU A 158 -8.61 2.56 7.06
CA GLU A 158 -8.31 3.56 8.09
C GLU A 158 -6.99 3.26 8.81
N LYS A 159 -6.75 2.00 9.18
CA LYS A 159 -5.45 1.59 9.76
C LYS A 159 -4.28 1.85 8.80
N MET A 160 -4.46 1.58 7.50
CA MET A 160 -3.45 1.88 6.49
C MET A 160 -3.22 3.39 6.32
N ASN A 161 -4.28 4.20 6.35
CA ASN A 161 -4.17 5.67 6.32
C ASN A 161 -3.31 6.19 7.47
N SER A 162 -3.60 5.74 8.70
CA SER A 162 -2.79 6.12 9.87
C SER A 162 -1.34 5.70 9.70
N ARG A 163 -1.06 4.49 9.20
CA ARG A 163 0.31 4.02 8.99
C ARG A 163 1.06 4.83 7.94
N ILE A 164 0.42 5.13 6.81
CA ILE A 164 0.97 5.98 5.74
C ILE A 164 1.30 7.37 6.28
N GLN A 165 0.39 7.95 7.08
CA GLN A 165 0.61 9.25 7.70
C GLN A 165 1.83 9.23 8.63
N THR A 166 1.94 8.23 9.52
CA THR A 166 3.10 8.08 10.42
C THR A 166 4.41 8.03 9.65
N ILE A 167 4.50 7.20 8.60
CA ILE A 167 5.73 7.09 7.78
C ILE A 167 6.04 8.40 7.08
N THR A 168 5.02 9.09 6.54
CA THR A 168 5.19 10.38 5.88
C THR A 168 5.74 11.43 6.85
N GLU A 169 5.17 11.52 8.05
CA GLU A 169 5.64 12.44 9.09
C GLU A 169 7.06 12.12 9.55
N GLU A 170 7.42 10.83 9.69
CA GLU A 170 8.79 10.39 10.02
C GLU A 170 9.78 10.77 8.91
N GLN A 171 9.40 10.60 7.64
CA GLN A 171 10.23 10.98 6.49
C GLN A 171 10.42 12.50 6.40
N GLU A 172 9.35 13.28 6.61
CA GLU A 172 9.43 14.75 6.63
C GLU A 172 10.30 15.25 7.78
N LYS A 173 10.14 14.69 8.99
CA LYS A 173 11.00 15.02 10.13
C LYS A 173 12.46 14.71 9.83
N ARG A 174 12.74 13.52 9.28
CA ARG A 174 14.10 13.12 8.88
C ARG A 174 14.68 14.08 7.85
N ALA A 175 13.91 14.47 6.83
CA ALA A 175 14.38 15.39 5.78
C ALA A 175 14.77 16.78 6.34
N LYS A 176 14.13 17.25 7.41
CA LYS A 176 14.46 18.53 8.05
C LYS A 176 15.74 18.52 8.89
N VAL A 177 16.28 17.33 9.18
CA VAL A 177 17.47 17.17 10.01
C VAL A 177 18.55 16.33 9.37
N HIS A 178 18.36 15.89 8.13
CA HIS A 178 19.30 15.02 7.45
C HIS A 178 19.88 15.71 6.23
N TYR A 179 21.21 15.73 6.14
CA TYR A 179 21.94 16.08 4.94
C TYR A 179 22.70 14.87 4.42
N GLU A 180 22.69 14.67 3.10
CA GLU A 180 23.36 13.55 2.46
C GLU A 180 23.98 13.99 1.13
N ASN A 181 25.22 13.57 0.88
CA ASN A 181 25.88 13.70 -0.41
C ASN A 181 26.58 12.39 -0.79
N GLU A 182 27.40 12.38 -1.84
CA GLU A 182 28.10 11.17 -2.32
C GLU A 182 29.15 10.61 -1.35
N TYR A 183 29.63 11.39 -0.37
CA TYR A 183 30.74 11.05 0.53
C TYR A 183 30.30 10.77 1.97
N PHE A 184 29.28 11.48 2.46
CA PHE A 184 28.87 11.42 3.85
C PHE A 184 27.40 11.80 4.07
N THR A 185 26.92 11.52 5.28
CA THR A 185 25.67 12.02 5.83
C THR A 185 25.93 12.85 7.09
N ILE A 186 25.03 13.80 7.37
CA ILE A 186 24.98 14.51 8.64
C ILE A 186 23.56 14.45 9.18
N ASP A 187 23.40 13.85 10.36
CA ASP A 187 22.15 13.88 11.12
C ASP A 187 22.22 14.98 12.18
N PHE A 188 21.41 16.04 12.03
CA PHE A 188 21.34 17.16 12.95
C PHE A 188 20.33 16.91 14.09
N PRO A 189 20.50 17.55 15.25
CA PRO A 189 19.50 17.50 16.32
C PRO A 189 18.17 18.12 15.89
N GLU A 190 17.03 17.60 16.37
CA GLU A 190 15.69 18.17 16.06
C GLU A 190 15.55 19.64 16.47
N LYS A 191 16.19 20.06 17.56
CA LYS A 191 16.26 21.47 17.99
C LYS A 191 16.93 22.41 16.98
N TRP A 192 17.54 21.88 15.92
CA TRP A 192 18.20 22.63 14.85
C TRP A 192 17.39 22.67 13.54
N ILE A 193 16.17 22.12 13.51
CA ILE A 193 15.26 22.28 12.36
C ILE A 193 15.22 23.75 11.95
N ASP A 194 15.42 24.01 10.65
CA ASP A 194 15.48 25.34 10.02
C ASP A 194 16.61 26.27 10.51
N LYS A 195 17.59 25.75 11.26
CA LYS A 195 18.73 26.52 11.81
C LYS A 195 20.09 26.06 11.30
N TRP A 196 20.17 25.00 10.50
CA TRP A 196 21.41 24.51 9.92
C TRP A 196 21.43 24.70 8.40
N ASN A 197 22.63 24.73 7.81
CA ASN A 197 22.81 24.79 6.37
C ASN A 197 24.11 24.06 5.98
N VAL A 198 24.10 23.39 4.83
CA VAL A 198 25.30 22.80 4.22
C VAL A 198 25.44 23.34 2.80
N ARG A 199 26.57 23.99 2.52
CA ARG A 199 26.88 24.55 1.20
C ARG A 199 28.12 23.92 0.62
N LYS A 200 28.04 23.43 -0.61
CA LYS A 200 29.21 22.96 -1.37
C LYS A 200 29.98 24.16 -1.94
N ASN A 201 31.31 24.14 -1.82
CA ASN A 201 32.18 25.03 -2.57
C ASN A 201 32.53 24.39 -3.92
N GLU A 202 32.19 25.05 -5.02
CA GLU A 202 32.45 24.53 -6.37
C GLU A 202 33.84 24.95 -6.91
N ASN A 203 34.50 25.90 -6.26
CA ASN A 203 35.75 26.51 -6.75
C ASN A 203 37.02 25.93 -6.11
N THR A 204 37.02 24.67 -5.70
CA THR A 204 38.16 24.06 -4.97
C THR A 204 39.00 23.17 -5.88
N GLU A 205 40.25 23.58 -6.10
CA GLU A 205 41.22 22.83 -6.90
C GLU A 205 41.88 21.72 -6.06
N GLY A 206 41.56 20.47 -6.38
CA GLY A 206 42.16 19.28 -5.77
C GLY A 206 41.49 18.78 -4.48
N ASN A 207 40.36 19.35 -4.06
CA ASN A 207 39.51 18.80 -2.99
C ASN A 207 38.08 19.31 -3.18
N VAL A 208 37.08 18.73 -2.53
CA VAL A 208 35.72 19.29 -2.44
C VAL A 208 35.52 19.80 -1.01
N THR A 209 35.08 21.04 -0.85
CA THR A 209 34.79 21.60 0.48
C THR A 209 33.29 21.79 0.69
N TYR A 210 32.79 21.39 1.85
CA TYR A 210 31.43 21.65 2.30
C TYR A 210 31.46 22.51 3.55
N PHE A 211 30.78 23.66 3.50
CA PHE A 211 30.57 24.55 4.63
C PHE A 211 29.32 24.11 5.38
N VAL A 212 29.48 23.62 6.59
CA VAL A 212 28.35 23.28 7.46
C VAL A 212 28.21 24.39 8.49
N SER A 213 27.03 25.00 8.57
CA SER A 213 26.76 26.09 9.50
C SER A 213 25.51 25.88 10.34
N TYR A 214 25.51 26.40 11.56
CA TYR A 214 24.34 26.48 12.44
C TYR A 214 24.15 27.91 12.96
N ALA A 215 22.95 28.47 12.78
CA ALA A 215 22.53 29.74 13.34
C ALA A 215 21.68 29.47 14.59
N GLY A 216 22.32 29.37 15.75
CA GLY A 216 21.63 29.16 17.02
C GLY A 216 21.35 30.44 17.80
N ASP A 217 20.30 30.41 18.63
CA ASP A 217 20.04 31.40 19.69
C ASP A 217 20.67 31.01 21.03
N ASN A 218 21.47 29.94 21.05
CA ASN A 218 22.01 29.38 22.30
C ASN A 218 23.17 30.27 22.81
N PRO A 219 23.03 30.91 23.99
CA PRO A 219 24.04 31.82 24.55
C PRO A 219 25.36 31.12 24.93
N SER A 220 25.40 29.78 24.89
CA SER A 220 26.64 29.00 25.07
C SER A 220 27.52 28.96 23.82
N PHE A 221 26.98 29.31 22.65
CA PHE A 221 27.78 29.44 21.42
C PHE A 221 28.16 30.92 21.25
N PRO A 222 29.45 31.24 21.02
CA PRO A 222 29.87 32.61 20.75
C PRO A 222 29.04 33.24 19.61
N MET A 223 28.79 34.54 19.66
CA MET A 223 28.22 35.27 18.51
C MET A 223 29.08 35.00 17.26
N GLY A 224 28.51 34.38 16.23
CA GLY A 224 29.24 33.93 15.02
C GLY A 224 29.80 32.51 15.07
N ALA A 225 29.48 31.71 16.10
CA ALA A 225 29.99 30.37 16.28
C ALA A 225 29.11 29.32 15.60
N GLY A 226 29.67 28.74 14.54
CA GLY A 226 29.24 27.44 14.07
C GLY A 226 29.42 27.31 12.59
N ILE A 227 30.64 27.43 12.09
CA ILE A 227 31.00 27.07 10.72
C ILE A 227 32.11 26.02 10.84
N ILE A 228 31.91 24.88 10.20
CA ILE A 228 32.95 23.86 10.02
C ILE A 228 33.06 23.53 8.54
N ASP A 229 34.30 23.43 8.09
CA ASP A 229 34.61 23.04 6.72
C ASP A 229 34.91 21.54 6.71
N ILE A 230 34.16 20.80 5.90
CA ILE A 230 34.42 19.39 5.61
C ILE A 230 35.13 19.33 4.26
N HIS A 231 36.37 18.85 4.27
CA HIS A 231 37.18 18.69 3.08
C HIS A 231 37.24 17.23 2.68
N VAL A 232 36.81 16.93 1.46
CA VAL A 232 36.92 15.61 0.84
C VAL A 232 38.02 15.64 -0.20
N PHE A 233 38.92 14.67 -0.17
CA PHE A 233 39.97 14.46 -1.18
C PHE A 233 39.65 13.20 -1.99
N PRO A 234 39.05 13.33 -3.19
CA PRO A 234 38.74 12.21 -4.06
C PRO A 234 39.98 11.46 -4.54
N ASN A 235 39.84 10.17 -4.88
CA ASN A 235 40.87 9.26 -5.37
C ASN A 235 41.61 9.78 -6.61
N ALA A 236 42.63 10.61 -6.38
CA ALA A 236 43.60 11.20 -7.32
C ALA A 236 44.32 12.38 -6.65
N THR A 237 43.68 12.97 -5.65
CA THR A 237 44.15 14.19 -4.99
C THR A 237 44.87 13.88 -3.69
N SER A 238 46.08 14.40 -3.52
CA SER A 238 46.87 14.21 -2.30
C SER A 238 46.65 15.37 -1.33
N TYR A 239 46.26 15.06 -0.10
CA TYR A 239 46.34 16.00 1.02
C TYR A 239 47.78 16.47 1.22
N SER A 240 47.97 17.78 1.40
CA SER A 240 49.26 18.39 1.75
C SER A 240 49.11 19.22 3.01
N ALA A 241 49.77 18.80 4.09
CA ALA A 241 49.79 19.53 5.35
C ALA A 241 50.40 20.95 5.21
N LYS A 242 51.24 21.17 4.19
CA LYS A 242 51.76 22.51 3.87
C LYS A 242 50.69 23.43 3.27
N LYS A 243 49.77 22.86 2.47
CA LYS A 243 48.66 23.61 1.83
C LYS A 243 47.47 23.77 2.79
N TYR A 244 47.26 22.80 3.68
CA TYR A 244 46.11 22.75 4.58
C TYR A 244 46.56 22.37 6.02
N PRO A 245 47.28 23.24 6.72
CA PRO A 245 47.82 22.93 8.05
C PRO A 245 46.73 22.71 9.10
N ASP A 246 45.54 23.27 8.88
CA ASP A 246 44.42 23.32 9.82
C ASP A 246 43.35 22.25 9.55
N LEU A 247 43.73 21.11 8.96
CA LEU A 247 42.82 20.00 8.70
C LEU A 247 43.16 18.78 9.55
N LYS A 248 42.13 18.20 10.17
CA LYS A 248 42.21 16.95 10.94
C LYS A 248 41.47 15.83 10.21
N LEU A 249 42.12 14.69 10.02
CA LEU A 249 41.48 13.53 9.39
C LEU A 249 40.31 13.06 10.27
N PHE A 250 39.13 12.96 9.67
CA PHE A 250 37.95 12.36 10.29
C PHE A 250 37.86 10.87 9.97
N GLY A 251 38.09 10.53 8.70
CA GLY A 251 38.08 9.14 8.26
C GLY A 251 38.21 8.99 6.76
N ILE A 252 37.90 7.79 6.28
CA ILE A 252 38.03 7.38 4.89
C ILE A 252 36.70 6.75 4.45
N THR A 253 36.19 7.15 3.29
CA THR A 253 34.96 6.57 2.72
C THR A 253 35.21 5.13 2.24
N SER A 254 34.15 4.38 1.96
CA SER A 254 34.22 3.04 1.34
C SER A 254 34.93 3.06 -0.02
N LYS A 255 34.94 4.21 -0.69
CA LYS A 255 35.68 4.45 -1.93
C LYS A 255 37.10 4.95 -1.69
N ASN A 256 37.65 4.87 -0.48
CA ASN A 256 39.02 5.28 -0.15
C ASN A 256 39.29 6.80 -0.26
N GLU A 257 38.25 7.63 -0.18
CA GLU A 257 38.38 9.09 -0.23
C GLU A 257 38.58 9.61 1.18
N LYS A 258 39.57 10.50 1.37
CA LYS A 258 39.90 11.00 2.71
C LYS A 258 39.04 12.20 3.06
N VAL A 259 38.39 12.17 4.21
CA VAL A 259 37.54 13.24 4.73
C VAL A 259 38.21 13.88 5.92
N TYR A 260 38.40 15.19 5.85
CA TYR A 260 39.03 16.02 6.88
C TYR A 260 38.06 17.09 7.38
N LEU A 261 38.24 17.49 8.63
CA LEU A 261 37.53 18.60 9.26
C LEU A 261 38.50 19.74 9.54
N GLY A 262 38.07 20.98 9.34
CA GLY A 262 38.79 22.16 9.81
C GLY A 262 39.00 22.13 11.34
N THR A 263 40.20 22.49 11.81
CA THR A 263 40.62 22.46 13.22
C THR A 263 40.00 23.59 14.09
N GLY A 264 39.05 24.37 13.55
CA GLY A 264 38.30 25.41 14.27
C GLY A 264 37.24 24.89 15.24
N THR A 265 36.10 25.58 15.38
CA THR A 265 34.96 25.22 16.25
C THR A 265 34.20 23.96 15.83
N SER A 266 34.90 22.98 15.26
CA SER A 266 34.35 21.72 14.76
C SER A 266 33.40 21.04 15.76
N GLY A 267 33.79 20.97 17.04
CA GLY A 267 32.99 20.38 18.11
C GLY A 267 31.68 21.11 18.45
N THR A 268 31.45 22.34 17.96
CA THR A 268 30.19 23.06 18.17
C THR A 268 29.13 22.71 17.13
N VAL A 269 29.56 22.34 15.91
CA VAL A 269 28.66 22.02 14.78
C VAL A 269 28.55 20.53 14.53
N ILE A 270 29.65 19.78 14.66
CA ILE A 270 29.74 18.34 14.42
C ILE A 270 30.35 17.66 15.66
N GLY A 271 29.63 16.69 16.23
CA GLY A 271 30.03 16.02 17.48
C GLY A 271 28.85 15.77 18.41
N GLU A 272 29.13 15.41 19.67
CA GLU A 272 28.12 14.91 20.63
C GLU A 272 26.87 15.80 20.81
N LYS A 273 27.02 17.12 20.67
CA LYS A 273 25.94 18.10 20.86
C LYS A 273 25.44 18.73 19.56
N GLY A 274 26.06 18.40 18.43
CA GLY A 274 25.79 18.94 17.10
C GLY A 274 25.36 17.86 16.11
N GLY A 275 25.64 18.08 14.83
CA GLY A 275 25.40 17.10 13.77
C GLY A 275 26.32 15.88 13.90
N LYS A 276 25.75 14.70 13.64
CA LYS A 276 26.49 13.44 13.59
C LYS A 276 26.93 13.19 12.15
N LEU A 277 28.22 13.40 11.88
CA LEU A 277 28.84 13.07 10.60
C LEU A 277 29.08 11.56 10.48
N THR A 278 28.63 10.95 9.40
CA THR A 278 28.87 9.53 9.08
C THR A 278 29.40 9.40 7.66
N LEU A 279 30.49 8.65 7.46
CA LEU A 279 31.07 8.42 6.13
C LEU A 279 30.36 7.27 5.41
N LYS A 280 30.23 7.39 4.09
CA LYS A 280 29.69 6.34 3.20
C LYS A 280 30.77 5.40 2.70
#